data_AF-A0A2P2KEE9-F1
#
_entry.id   AF-A0A2P2KEE9-F1
#
_cell.length_a   1.000
_cell.length_b   1.000
_cell.length_c   1.000
_cell.angle_alpha   90.00
_cell.angle_beta   90.00
_cell.angle_gamma   90.00
#
_symmetry.space_group_name_H-M   'P 1'
#
loop_
_entity.id
_entity.type
_entity.pdbx_description
1 polymer ?
#
loop_
_entity_poly.entity_id
_entity_poly.type
_entity_poly.pdbx_seq_one_letter_code
_entity_poly.pdbx_strand_id
1 'polypeptide(L)'
;MAHQQNRPLPDNLDYYNMTTLSLEAREKLSKVRPQTIGQASRVGGVSPADITALLIILEANRRKAQGQKSDKKLASTMTESDHVPNVALAS
;
A
#
# COMPACT_ATOMS: atom_id res chain seq x y z
N MET A 1 -11.76 2.22 18.19
CA MET A 1 -10.39 1.91 17.70
C MET A 1 -9.85 0.53 18.14
N ALA A 2 -10.58 -0.27 18.93
CA ALA A 2 -10.08 -1.55 19.44
C ALA A 2 -9.83 -2.64 18.37
N HIS A 3 -10.56 -2.61 17.24
CA HIS A 3 -10.48 -3.68 16.23
C HIS A 3 -9.21 -3.66 15.35
N GLN A 4 -8.43 -2.57 15.35
CA GLN A 4 -7.31 -2.40 14.42
C GLN A 4 -5.92 -2.61 15.06
N GLN A 5 -5.86 -3.01 16.32
CA GLN A 5 -4.60 -3.18 17.07
C GLN A 5 -3.59 -4.10 16.36
N ASN A 6 -4.08 -5.14 15.69
CA ASN A 6 -3.27 -6.14 15.01
C ASN A 6 -3.05 -5.85 13.52
N ARG A 7 -3.52 -4.70 13.01
CA ARG A 7 -3.32 -4.35 11.60
C ARG A 7 -1.82 -4.09 11.36
N PRO A 8 -1.17 -4.85 10.46
CA PRO A 8 0.24 -4.69 10.20
C PRO A 8 0.53 -3.39 9.44
N LEU A 9 1.70 -2.82 9.71
CA LEU A 9 2.27 -1.70 9.00
C LEU A 9 3.40 -2.23 8.08
N PRO A 10 3.45 -1.81 6.81
CA PRO A 10 4.60 -2.13 5.95
C PRO A 10 5.91 -1.56 6.50
N ASP A 11 6.99 -2.33 6.42
CA ASP A 11 8.30 -1.91 6.96
C ASP A 11 8.93 -0.74 6.19
N ASN A 12 8.52 -0.58 4.93
CA ASN A 12 9.00 0.45 4.00
C ASN A 12 8.13 1.72 3.98
N LEU A 13 7.30 1.95 5.00
CA LEU A 13 6.56 3.20 5.12
C LEU A 13 7.52 4.38 5.32
N ASP A 14 7.37 5.38 4.47
CA ASP A 14 7.99 6.69 4.65
C ASP A 14 6.99 7.63 5.30
N TYR A 15 7.07 7.74 6.63
CA TYR A 15 6.19 8.62 7.39
C TYR A 15 6.46 10.10 7.11
N TYR A 16 7.68 10.49 6.74
CA TYR A 16 7.98 11.91 6.49
C TYR A 16 7.19 12.48 5.31
N ASN A 17 6.94 11.65 4.30
CA ASN A 17 6.11 11.98 3.14
C ASN A 17 4.60 12.00 3.42
N MET A 18 4.15 11.60 4.62
CA MET A 18 2.73 11.61 5.00
C MET A 18 2.32 12.97 5.58
N THR A 19 2.08 13.95 4.71
CA THR A 19 1.78 15.34 5.10
C THR A 19 0.52 15.52 5.96
N THR A 20 -0.38 14.54 5.98
CA THR A 20 -1.57 14.54 6.85
C THR A 20 -1.27 14.12 8.29
N LEU A 21 -0.07 13.61 8.57
CA LEU A 21 0.43 13.38 9.93
C LEU A 21 1.09 14.64 10.47
N SER A 22 0.94 14.87 11.77
CA SER A 22 1.68 15.92 12.46
C SER A 22 3.20 15.73 12.31
N LEU A 23 3.97 16.80 12.45
CA LEU A 23 5.43 16.72 12.41
C LEU A 23 5.97 15.78 13.50
N GLU A 24 5.46 15.90 14.73
CA GLU A 24 5.85 15.04 15.84
C GLU A 24 5.54 13.56 15.54
N ALA A 25 4.34 13.24 15.06
CA ALA A 25 4.00 11.86 14.72
C ALA A 25 4.93 11.30 13.63
N ARG A 26 5.26 12.09 12.60
CA ARG A 26 6.20 11.66 11.54
C ARG A 26 7.58 11.35 12.10
N GLU A 27 8.12 12.20 12.96
CA GLU A 27 9.42 11.99 13.60
C GLU A 27 9.41 10.74 14.50
N LYS A 28 8.40 10.63 15.38
CA LYS A 28 8.30 9.54 16.34
C LYS A 28 8.08 8.20 15.66
N LEU A 29 7.16 8.13 14.69
CA LEU A 29 6.88 6.89 13.95
C LEU A 29 8.06 6.47 13.08
N SER A 30 8.77 7.42 12.45
CA SER A 30 9.98 7.12 11.66
C SER A 30 11.10 6.56 12.52
N LYS A 31 11.23 7.03 13.77
CA LYS A 31 12.22 6.55 14.74
C LYS A 31 11.85 5.20 15.34
N VAL A 32 10.59 5.03 15.75
CA VAL A 32 10.12 3.82 16.46
C VAL A 32 9.87 2.65 15.51
N ARG A 33 9.44 2.92 14.26
CA ARG A 33 9.09 1.91 13.25
C ARG A 33 8.12 0.84 13.80
N PRO A 34 6.92 1.22 14.27
CA PRO A 34 5.96 0.26 14.81
C PRO A 34 5.52 -0.75 13.74
N GLN A 35 5.35 -2.00 14.13
CA GLN A 35 4.93 -3.08 13.22
C GLN A 35 3.40 -3.17 13.07
N THR A 36 2.65 -2.56 14.00
CA THR A 36 1.19 -2.56 13.96
C THR A 36 0.60 -1.20 14.32
N ILE A 37 -0.65 -0.97 13.91
CA ILE A 37 -1.42 0.23 14.32
C ILE A 37 -1.54 0.32 15.84
N GLY A 38 -1.67 -0.81 16.53
CA GLY A 38 -1.73 -0.84 17.98
C GLY A 38 -0.45 -0.32 18.62
N GLN A 39 0.71 -0.75 18.12
CA GLN A 39 2.00 -0.22 18.58
C GLN A 39 2.11 1.28 18.28
N ALA A 40 1.77 1.71 17.06
CA ALA A 40 1.79 3.12 16.67
C ALA A 40 0.95 4.01 17.60
N SER A 41 -0.25 3.55 17.99
CA SER A 41 -1.15 4.29 18.89
C SER A 41 -0.62 4.50 20.31
N ARG A 42 0.39 3.73 20.73
CA ARG A 42 1.03 3.86 22.04
C ARG A 42 2.33 4.67 22.00
N VAL A 43 2.77 5.10 20.82
CA VAL A 43 3.97 5.93 20.69
C VAL A 43 3.66 7.32 21.25
N GLY A 44 4.45 7.75 22.24
CA GLY A 44 4.34 9.09 22.81
C GLY A 44 4.56 10.16 21.73
N GLY A 45 3.66 11.15 21.68
CA GLY A 45 3.65 12.18 20.63
C GLY A 45 2.83 11.82 19.39
N VAL A 46 2.20 10.63 19.35
CA VAL A 46 1.26 10.26 18.29
C VAL A 46 -0.17 10.39 18.81
N SER A 47 -0.97 11.26 18.20
CA SER A 47 -2.34 11.51 18.62
C SER A 47 -3.34 10.52 18.01
N PRO A 48 -4.57 10.39 18.56
CA PRO A 48 -5.64 9.63 17.92
C PRO A 48 -6.00 10.12 16.51
N ALA A 49 -5.81 11.43 16.23
CA ALA A 49 -6.01 11.99 14.90
C ALA A 49 -4.94 11.51 13.91
N ASP A 50 -3.67 11.44 14.33
CA ASP A 50 -2.57 10.90 13.52
C ASP A 50 -2.81 9.43 13.17
N ILE A 51 -3.29 8.62 14.12
CA ILE A 51 -3.64 7.22 13.86
C ILE A 51 -4.76 7.12 12.83
N THR A 52 -5.76 7.99 12.91
CA THR A 52 -6.86 8.03 11.93
C THR A 52 -6.34 8.41 10.54
N ALA A 53 -5.47 9.42 10.44
CA ALA A 53 -4.84 9.82 9.19
C ALA A 53 -3.98 8.70 8.59
N LEU A 54 -3.18 8.01 9.41
CA LEU A 54 -2.37 6.87 8.97
C LEU A 54 -3.24 5.76 8.39
N LEU A 55 -4.36 5.43 9.03
CA LEU A 55 -5.30 4.41 8.54
C LEU A 55 -5.92 4.76 7.18
N ILE A 56 -6.26 6.04 6.98
CA ILE A 56 -6.79 6.55 5.71
C ILE A 56 -5.74 6.44 4.60
N ILE A 57 -4.49 6.84 4.88
CA ILE A 57 -3.38 6.73 3.93
C ILE A 57 -3.15 5.27 3.51
N LEU A 58 -3.12 4.36 4.49
CA LEU A 58 -2.92 2.93 4.23
C LEU A 58 -4.04 2.35 3.36
N GLU A 59 -5.28 2.76 3.61
CA GLU A 59 -6.42 2.32 2.81
C GLU A 59 -6.39 2.90 1.39
N ALA A 60 -6.03 4.17 1.23
CA ALA A 60 -5.87 4.81 -0.07
C ALA A 60 -4.78 4.13 -0.91
N ASN A 61 -3.62 3.82 -0.30
CA ASN A 61 -2.52 3.11 -0.96
C ASN A 61 -2.93 1.68 -1.37
N ARG A 62 -3.69 0.98 -0.53
CA ARG A 62 -4.22 -0.36 -0.84
C ARG A 62 -5.15 -0.33 -2.07
N ARG A 63 -6.05 0.66 -2.15
CA ARG A 63 -6.97 0.80 -3.29
C ARG A 63 -6.24 1.12 -4.59
N LYS A 64 -5.26 2.02 -4.56
CA LYS A 64 -4.41 2.32 -5.72
C LYS A 64 -3.68 1.07 -6.24
N ALA A 65 -3.10 0.29 -5.32
CA ALA A 65 -2.42 -0.96 -5.68
C ALA A 65 -3.36 -2.02 -6.28
N GLN A 66 -4.65 -2.00 -5.91
CA GLN A 66 -5.66 -2.91 -6.47
C GLN A 66 -6.14 -2.48 -7.86
N GLY A 67 -6.36 -1.19 -8.10
CA GLY A 67 -6.72 -0.67 -9.43
C GLY A 67 -5.67 -1.01 -10.48
N GLN A 68 -4.39 -0.77 -10.16
CA GLN A 68 -3.27 -1.04 -11.07
C GLN A 68 -3.11 -2.54 -11.42
N LYS A 69 -3.46 -3.44 -10.50
CA LYS A 69 -3.41 -4.90 -10.74
C LYS A 69 -4.46 -5.33 -11.76
N SER A 70 -5.65 -4.74 -11.71
CA SER A 70 -6.74 -5.03 -12.67
C SER A 70 -6.37 -4.56 -14.07
N ASP A 71 -5.82 -3.35 -14.20
CA ASP A 71 -5.42 -2.77 -15.49
C ASP A 71 -4.28 -3.58 -16.14
N LYS A 72 -3.28 -3.99 -15.35
CA LYS A 72 -2.16 -4.80 -15.85
C LYS A 72 -2.56 -6.22 -16.24
N LYS A 73 -3.53 -6.81 -15.53
CA LYS A 73 -4.05 -8.15 -15.84
C LYS A 73 -4.75 -8.16 -17.20
N LEU A 74 -5.53 -7.12 -17.51
CA LEU A 74 -6.22 -6.98 -18.80
C LEU A 74 -5.23 -6.89 -19.98
N ALA A 75 -4.19 -6.06 -19.83
CA ALA A 75 -3.15 -5.88 -20.84
C ALA A 75 -2.31 -7.16 -21.11
N SER A 76 -2.13 -8.02 -20.11
CA SER A 76 -1.33 -9.26 -20.27
C SER A 76 -2.10 -10.40 -20.95
N THR A 77 -3.43 -10.31 -21.07
CA THR A 77 -4.28 -11.32 -21.74
C THR A 77 -4.34 -11.16 -23.26
N MET A 78 -3.86 -10.05 -23.83
CA MET A 78 -3.99 -9.73 -25.26
C MET A 78 -2.79 -10.13 -26.14
N THR A 79 -1.76 -10.79 -25.57
CA THR A 79 -0.52 -11.16 -26.29
C THR A 79 -0.41 -12.62 -26.74
N GLU A 80 -1.48 -13.43 -26.63
CA GLU A 80 -1.41 -14.88 -26.94
C GLU A 80 -2.29 -15.32 -28.12
N SER A 81 -2.50 -14.44 -29.11
CA SER A 81 -3.25 -14.79 -30.33
C SER A 81 -2.62 -14.26 -31.63
N ASP A 82 -1.30 -14.28 -31.73
CA ASP A 82 -0.57 -14.12 -33.00
C ASP A 82 0.50 -15.22 -33.16
N HIS A 83 0.07 -16.48 -33.15
CA HIS A 83 0.87 -17.57 -33.69
C HIS A 83 0.10 -18.23 -34.83
N VAL A 84 0.26 -17.67 -36.02
CA VAL A 84 -0.09 -18.34 -37.28
C VAL A 84 1.19 -19.05 -37.74
N PRO A 85 1.35 -20.37 -37.58
CA PRO A 85 2.40 -21.06 -38.31
C PRO A 85 1.95 -21.14 -39.77
N ASN A 86 2.46 -20.20 -40.56
CA ASN A 86 2.50 -20.33 -42.01
C ASN A 86 3.52 -21.42 -42.36
N VAL A 87 3.06 -22.57 -42.87
CA VAL A 87 3.89 -23.40 -43.73
C VAL A 87 3.04 -24.09 -44.81
N ALA A 88 3.03 -23.41 -45.96
CA ALA A 88 3.17 -23.92 -47.32
C ALA A 88 2.45 -25.22 -47.72
N LEU A 89 1.50 -25.04 -48.66
CA LEU A 89 1.24 -25.95 -49.76
C LEU A 89 2.55 -26.51 -50.37
N ALA A 90 2.68 -27.82 -50.40
CA ALA A 90 3.39 -28.56 -51.44
C ALA A 90 2.54 -29.80 -51.71
N SER A 91 1.79 -29.78 -52.83
CA SER A 91 2.08 -30.55 -54.05
C SER A 91 1.84 -32.04 -53.88
#